data_AF-A0A6B3GCT6-F1
#
_entry.id   AF-A0A6B3GCT6-F1
#
_cell.length_a   1.000
_cell.length_b   1.000
_cell.length_c   1.000
_cell.angle_alpha   90.00
_cell.angle_beta   90.00
_cell.angle_gamma   90.00
#
_symmetry.space_group_name_H-M   'P 1'
#
loop_
_entity.id
_entity.type
_entity.pdbx_description
1 polymer ?
#
loop_
_entity_poly.entity_id
_entity_poly.type
_entity_poly.pdbx_seq_one_letter_code
_entity_poly.pdbx_strand_id
1 'polypeptide(L)' 'MTADAATEIFEEHRPVLTGVAYRMLGRVADAEDVVQEAWLRWSAAAREDV' A
#
# COMPACT_ATOMS: atom_id res chain seq x y z
N MET A 1 11.51 -1.58 14.16
CA MET A 1 11.91 -0.23 13.71
C MET A 1 11.86 -0.11 12.19
N THR A 2 12.38 -1.07 11.40
CA THR A 2 12.24 -1.08 9.92
C THR A 2 10.79 -1.24 9.44
N ALA A 3 10.00 -2.10 10.09
CA ALA A 3 8.58 -2.26 9.78
C ALA A 3 7.76 -0.97 9.98
N ASP A 4 8.13 -0.13 10.95
CA ASP A 4 7.50 1.17 11.17
C ASP A 4 7.89 2.16 10.06
N ALA A 5 9.16 2.19 9.65
CA ALA A 5 9.62 3.01 8.52
C ALA A 5 8.95 2.62 7.19
N ALA A 6 8.80 1.33 6.91
CA ALA A 6 8.07 0.87 5.71
C ALA A 6 6.59 1.27 5.75
N THR A 7 5.98 1.26 6.94
CA THR A 7 4.61 1.71 7.13
C THR A 7 4.48 3.22 6.91
N GLU A 8 5.40 4.03 7.44
CA GLU A 8 5.42 5.48 7.23
C GLU A 8 5.53 5.85 5.75
N ILE A 9 6.44 5.21 5.01
CA ILE A 9 6.62 5.45 3.57
C ILE A 9 5.36 5.05 2.79
N PHE A 10 4.72 3.92 3.15
CA PHE A 10 3.48 3.52 2.49
C PHE A 10 2.34 4.51 2.72
N GLU A 11 2.14 4.92 3.98
CA GLU A 11 1.06 5.85 4.33
C GLU A 11 1.26 7.23 3.68
N GLU A 12 2.50 7.70 3.51
CA GLU A 12 2.82 8.91 2.74
C GLU A 12 2.33 8.81 1.27
N HIS A 13 2.45 7.63 0.66
CA HIS A 13 2.13 7.40 -0.74
C HIS A 13 0.71 6.87 -0.98
N ARG A 14 0.00 6.44 0.08
CA ARG A 14 -1.35 5.85 0.01
C ARG A 14 -2.32 6.66 -0.85
N PRO A 15 -2.41 8.01 -0.76
CA PRO A 15 -3.33 8.78 -1.60
C PRO A 15 -3.03 8.65 -3.10
N VAL A 16 -1.75 8.63 -3.47
CA VAL A 16 -1.32 8.48 -4.87
C VAL A 16 -1.58 7.06 -5.36
N LEU A 17 -1.28 6.05 -4.55
CA LEU A 17 -1.53 4.64 -4.86
C LEU A 17 -3.02 4.37 -5.07
N THR A 18 -3.89 4.89 -4.19
CA THR A 18 -5.34 4.81 -4.35
C THR A 18 -5.80 5.54 -5.60
N GLY A 19 -5.23 6.71 -5.91
CA GLY A 19 -5.54 7.44 -7.15
C GLY A 19 -5.14 6.68 -8.42
N VAL A 20 -4.02 5.96 -8.41
CA VAL A 20 -3.60 5.08 -9.51
C VAL A 20 -4.57 3.90 -9.65
N ALA A 21 -4.85 3.20 -8.55
CA ALA A 21 -5.75 2.05 -8.56
C ALA A 21 -7.17 2.44 -8.99
N TYR A 22 -7.67 3.60 -8.54
CA TYR A 22 -8.95 4.13 -8.96
C TYR A 22 -9.02 4.41 -10.46
N ARG A 23 -7.96 4.98 -11.06
CA ARG A 23 -7.90 5.18 -12.53
C ARG A 23 -7.92 3.87 -13.31
N MET A 24 -7.44 2.78 -12.73
CA MET A 24 -7.41 1.45 -13.38
C MET A 24 -8.72 0.69 -13.20
N LEU A 25 -9.38 0.81 -12.04
CA LEU A 25 -10.51 -0.03 -11.65
C LEU A 25 -11.86 0.69 -11.74
N GLY A 26 -11.88 2.03 -11.69
CA GLY A 26 -13.07 2.85 -11.80
C GLY A 26 -14.01 2.80 -10.58
N ARG A 27 -13.64 2.07 -9.51
CA ARG A 27 -14.40 1.98 -8.26
C ARG A 27 -13.49 2.27 -7.07
N VAL A 28 -13.96 3.11 -6.15
CA VAL A 28 -13.18 3.50 -4.96
C VAL A 28 -12.93 2.33 -4.03
N ALA A 29 -13.94 1.49 -3.79
CA ALA A 29 -13.81 0.31 -2.93
C ALA A 29 -12.76 -0.67 -3.47
N ASP A 30 -12.83 -1.01 -4.76
CA ASP A 30 -11.82 -1.88 -5.40
C ASP A 30 -10.41 -1.28 -5.33
N ALA A 31 -10.29 0.04 -5.45
CA ALA A 31 -9.01 0.74 -5.37
C ALA A 31 -8.41 0.66 -3.95
N GLU A 32 -9.23 0.87 -2.93
CA GLU A 32 -8.83 0.75 -1.53
C GLU A 32 -8.43 -0.70 -1.20
N ASP A 33 -9.19 -1.68 -1.65
CA ASP A 33 -8.91 -3.10 -1.44
C ASP A 33 -7.56 -3.51 -2.04
N VAL A 34 -7.28 -3.11 -3.29
CA VAL A 34 -6.00 -3.43 -3.96
C VAL A 34 -4.82 -2.75 -3.27
N VAL A 35 -4.98 -1.50 -2.85
CA VAL A 35 -3.94 -0.78 -2.09
C VAL A 35 -3.69 -1.47 -0.75
N GLN A 36 -4.74 -1.97 -0.08
CA GLN A 36 -4.61 -2.74 1.14
C GLN A 36 -3.83 -4.05 0.92
N GLU A 37 -4.14 -4.80 -0.14
CA GLU A 37 -3.38 -6.01 -0.46
C GLU A 37 -1.92 -5.72 -0.81
N ALA A 38 -1.65 -4.60 -1.50
CA ALA A 38 -0.29 -4.19 -1.82
C ALA A 38 0.52 -3.88 -0.54
N TRP A 39 -0.09 -3.22 0.45
CA TRP A 39 0.52 -3.02 1.76
C TRP A 39 0.86 -4.33 2.48
N LEU A 40 -0.07 -5.30 2.46
CA LEU A 40 0.17 -6.60 3.10
C LEU A 40 1.39 -7.30 2.49
N ARG A 41 1.48 -7.31 1.15
CA ARG A 41 2.61 -7.91 0.43
C ARG A 41 3.92 -7.17 0.70
N TRP A 42 3.91 -5.85 0.64
CA TRP A 42 5.13 -5.07 0.87
C TRP A 42 5.60 -5.13 2.33
N SER A 43 4.69 -4.99 3.29
CA SER A 43 5.04 -5.06 4.71
C SER A 43 5.49 -6.46 5.13
N ALA A 44 5.07 -7.52 4.44
CA ALA A 44 5.61 -8.86 4.63
C ALA A 44 7.08 -8.94 4.15
N ALA A 45 7.38 -8.44 2.96
CA ALA A 45 8.75 -8.40 2.43
C ALA A 45 9.70 -7.57 3.32
N ALA A 46 9.26 -6.40 3.79
CA ALA A 46 10.07 -5.54 4.67
C ALA A 46 10.38 -6.17 6.04
N ARG A 47 9.63 -7.20 6.46
CA ARG A 47 9.88 -7.96 7.69
C ARG A 47 10.81 -9.16 7.46
N GLU A 48 10.92 -9.64 6.22
CA GLU A 48 11.84 -10.73 5.84
C GLU A 48 13.29 -10.24 5.73
N ASP A 49 13.49 -8.96 5.42
CA ASP A 49 14.80 -8.31 5.36
C ASP A 49 15.43 -7.98 6.74
N VAL A 50 14.87 -8.47 7.85
CA VAL A 50 15.32 -8.21 9.24
C VAL A 50 15.96 -9.45 9.85
#